data_AF-A0A3M5J0F8-F1
#
_entry.id   AF-A0A3M5J0F8-F1
#
_cell.length_a   1.000
_cell.length_b   1.000
_cell.length_c   1.000
_cell.angle_alpha   90.00
_cell.angle_beta   90.00
_cell.angle_gamma   90.00
#
_symmetry.space_group_name_H-M   'P 1'
#
loop_
_entity.id
_entity.type
_entity.pdbx_description
1 polymer ?
#
loop_
_entity_poly.entity_id
_entity_poly.type
_entity_poly.pdbx_seq_one_letter_code
_entity_poly.pdbx_strand_id
1 'polypeptide(L)'
;AIGIQESKLQPGAVNLNRDSSGKVLSTDYGVMQISTRNANRLVRMGLITRAEDLLSNACFNVQAGAWVLAQHLRVCGNTWRCLGSYNAGFDPSQR
;
A
#
# COMPACT_ATOMS: atom_id res chain seq x y z
N ALA A 1 2.16 -12.24 6.56
CA ALA A 1 3.55 -11.87 6.24
C ALA A 1 3.67 -10.39 5.89
N ILE A 2 3.12 -9.91 4.77
CA ILE A 2 3.25 -8.49 4.35
C ILE A 2 2.76 -7.52 5.43
N GLY A 3 1.51 -7.62 5.91
CA GLY A 3 1.03 -6.72 6.97
C GLY A 3 1.84 -6.74 8.29
N ILE A 4 2.56 -7.83 8.57
CA ILE A 4 3.49 -7.88 9.72
C ILE A 4 4.73 -7.01 9.43
N GLN A 5 5.28 -7.12 8.22
CA GLN A 5 6.43 -6.34 7.79
C GLN A 5 6.09 -4.85 7.64
N GLU A 6 4.90 -4.54 7.13
CA GLU A 6 4.47 -3.17 6.82
C GLU A 6 4.06 -2.39 8.09
N SER A 7 3.36 -3.03 9.03
CA SER A 7 2.76 -2.31 10.17
C SER A 7 2.83 -3.05 11.51
N LYS A 8 3.43 -4.26 11.56
CA LYS A 8 3.30 -5.18 12.71
C LYS A 8 1.84 -5.48 13.05
N LEU A 9 0.97 -5.54 12.02
CA LEU A 9 -0.47 -5.74 12.12
C LEU A 9 -1.23 -4.63 12.88
N GLN A 10 -0.66 -3.42 12.95
CA GLN A 10 -1.30 -2.29 13.61
C GLN A 10 -2.32 -1.62 12.67
N PRO A 11 -3.63 -1.65 12.98
CA PRO A 11 -4.64 -1.08 12.08
C PRO A 11 -4.60 0.44 11.95
N GLY A 12 -4.14 1.11 13.00
CA GLY A 12 -3.99 2.57 13.04
C GLY A 12 -2.64 3.08 12.55
N ALA A 13 -1.79 2.23 11.96
CA ALA A 13 -0.47 2.65 11.50
C ALA A 13 -0.59 3.67 10.34
N VAL A 14 0.08 4.80 10.48
CA VAL A 14 0.16 5.85 9.45
C VAL A 14 1.61 6.24 9.29
N ASN A 15 2.16 6.08 8.09
CA ASN A 15 3.52 6.50 7.76
C ASN A 15 3.52 7.61 6.72
N LEU A 16 4.44 8.58 6.86
CA LEU A 16 4.57 9.73 5.97
C LEU A 16 5.85 9.61 5.15
N ASN A 17 5.71 9.48 3.84
CA ASN A 17 6.82 9.50 2.90
C ASN A 17 7.17 10.94 2.56
N ARG A 18 8.43 11.33 2.78
CA ARG A 18 8.92 12.72 2.60
C ARG A 18 10.07 12.77 1.62
N ASP A 19 10.21 13.90 0.93
CA ASP A 19 11.42 14.19 0.16
C ASP A 19 12.58 14.70 1.06
N SER A 20 13.74 14.96 0.45
CA SER A 20 14.93 15.48 1.13
C SER A 20 14.72 16.87 1.75
N SER A 21 13.71 17.63 1.33
CA SER A 21 13.34 18.93 1.91
C SER A 21 12.32 18.79 3.07
N GLY A 22 11.87 17.57 3.36
CA GLY A 22 10.89 17.30 4.42
C GLY A 22 9.43 17.42 3.98
N LYS A 23 9.16 17.75 2.70
CA LYS A 23 7.80 17.84 2.16
C LYS A 23 7.20 16.44 2.05
N VAL A 24 5.95 16.30 2.52
CA VAL A 24 5.21 15.04 2.41
C VAL A 24 4.84 14.79 0.94
N LEU A 25 5.28 13.65 0.42
CA LEU A 25 4.98 13.16 -0.93
C LEU A 25 3.76 12.25 -0.95
N SER A 26 3.66 11.39 0.06
CA SER A 26 2.53 10.46 0.22
C SER A 26 2.41 9.97 1.67
N THR A 27 1.28 9.35 1.97
CA THR A 27 0.97 8.74 3.26
C THR A 27 0.53 7.31 3.03
N ASP A 28 0.96 6.41 3.89
CA ASP A 28 0.60 4.99 3.87
C ASP A 28 -0.32 4.66 5.06
N TYR A 29 -1.40 3.92 4.80
CA TYR A 29 -2.50 3.75 5.74
C TYR A 29 -2.73 2.27 6.14
N GLY A 30 -2.77 2.04 7.44
CA GLY A 30 -3.27 0.84 8.10
C GLY A 30 -2.42 -0.41 7.94
N VAL A 31 -3.03 -1.58 8.13
CA VAL A 31 -2.33 -2.87 8.27
C VAL A 31 -1.39 -3.17 7.10
N MET A 32 -1.84 -2.93 5.87
CA MET A 32 -1.11 -3.20 4.63
C MET A 32 -0.38 -1.97 4.09
N GLN A 33 -0.34 -0.86 4.85
CA GLN A 33 0.32 0.38 4.46
C GLN A 33 -0.03 0.82 3.04
N ILE A 34 -1.33 0.95 2.77
CA ILE A 34 -1.82 1.34 1.45
C ILE A 34 -1.47 2.79 1.19
N SER A 35 -0.73 3.09 0.13
CA SER A 35 -0.34 4.47 -0.17
C SER A 35 -1.49 5.36 -0.63
N THR A 36 -1.36 6.68 -0.43
CA THR A 36 -2.32 7.71 -0.89
C THR A 36 -2.72 7.52 -2.36
N ARG A 37 -1.78 7.11 -3.22
CA ARG A 37 -2.05 6.84 -4.64
C ARG A 37 -3.08 5.73 -4.83
N ASN A 38 -2.95 4.63 -4.08
CA ASN A 38 -3.88 3.51 -4.14
C ASN A 38 -5.18 3.81 -3.38
N ALA A 39 -5.13 4.50 -2.25
CA ALA A 39 -6.32 5.00 -1.56
C ALA A 39 -7.20 5.85 -2.49
N ASN A 40 -6.60 6.78 -3.24
CA ASN A 40 -7.31 7.59 -4.24
C ASN A 40 -7.92 6.75 -5.38
N ARG A 41 -7.35 5.59 -5.72
CA ARG A 41 -7.98 4.65 -6.67
C ARG A 41 -9.21 4.00 -6.06
N LEU A 42 -9.13 3.57 -4.79
CA LEU A 42 -10.28 2.99 -4.07
C LEU A 42 -11.44 3.99 -3.94
N VAL A 43 -11.13 5.27 -3.68
CA VAL A 43 -12.12 6.36 -3.68
C VAL A 43 -12.80 6.49 -5.05
N ARG A 44 -12.02 6.54 -6.13
CA ARG A 44 -12.58 6.62 -7.49
C ARG A 44 -13.42 5.41 -7.89
N MET A 45 -13.17 4.25 -7.29
CA MET A 45 -13.99 3.05 -7.48
C MET A 45 -15.24 3.01 -6.59
N GLY A 46 -15.42 3.99 -5.70
CA GLY A 46 -16.55 4.04 -4.77
C GLY A 46 -16.46 3.05 -3.61
N LEU A 47 -15.28 2.45 -3.35
CA LEU A 47 -15.10 1.46 -2.29
C LEU A 47 -14.88 2.09 -0.91
N ILE A 48 -14.36 3.32 -0.88
CA ILE A 48 -14.18 4.15 0.31
C ILE A 48 -14.49 5.60 -0.05
N THR A 49 -14.74 6.44 0.95
CA THR A 49 -15.02 7.87 0.74
C THR A 49 -13.76 8.73 0.86
N ARG A 50 -12.83 8.32 1.73
CA ARG A 50 -11.54 8.97 1.97
C ARG A 50 -10.48 7.97 2.42
N ALA A 51 -9.21 8.37 2.37
CA ALA A 51 -8.10 7.46 2.68
C ALA A 51 -8.14 6.95 4.13
N GLU A 52 -8.60 7.78 5.07
CA GLU A 52 -8.68 7.46 6.51
C GLU A 52 -9.65 6.31 6.80
N ASP A 53 -10.59 6.01 5.90
CA ASP A 53 -11.51 4.88 6.04
C ASP A 53 -10.73 3.54 6.12
N LEU A 54 -9.54 3.49 5.52
CA LEU A 54 -8.60 2.36 5.60
C LEU A 54 -8.05 2.08 7.00
N LEU A 55 -8.15 3.04 7.93
CA LEU A 55 -7.74 2.89 9.33
C LEU A 55 -8.87 2.33 10.20
N SER A 56 -10.13 2.55 9.78
CA SER A 56 -11.32 2.15 10.54
C SER A 56 -11.72 0.69 10.34
N ASN A 57 -11.37 0.11 9.18
CA ASN A 57 -11.71 -1.27 8.84
C ASN A 57 -10.46 -2.05 8.41
N ALA A 58 -9.84 -2.72 9.38
CA ALA A 58 -8.62 -3.50 9.17
C ALA A 58 -8.80 -4.65 8.17
N CYS A 59 -9.96 -5.33 8.20
CA CYS A 59 -10.27 -6.40 7.27
C CYS A 59 -10.34 -5.88 5.83
N PHE A 60 -11.01 -4.75 5.61
CA PHE A 60 -11.05 -4.10 4.31
C PHE A 60 -9.67 -3.62 3.86
N ASN A 61 -8.86 -3.05 4.77
CA ASN A 61 -7.48 -2.67 4.48
C ASN A 61 -6.64 -3.85 3.97
N VAL A 62 -6.77 -5.03 4.59
CA VAL A 62 -6.12 -6.26 4.13
C VAL A 62 -6.60 -6.68 2.74
N GLN A 63 -7.90 -6.64 2.48
CA GLN A 63 -8.46 -6.96 1.15
C GLN A 63 -7.98 -5.98 0.07
N ALA A 64 -7.97 -4.68 0.39
CA ALA A 64 -7.46 -3.64 -0.49
C ALA A 64 -5.95 -3.83 -0.78
N GLY A 65 -5.16 -4.20 0.23
CA GLY A 65 -3.74 -4.52 0.05
C GLY A 65 -3.50 -5.75 -0.82
N ALA A 66 -4.31 -6.79 -0.67
CA ALA A 66 -4.26 -7.95 -1.56
C ALA A 66 -4.60 -7.57 -3.01
N TRP A 67 -5.58 -6.69 -3.22
CA TRP A 67 -5.90 -6.16 -4.54
C TRP A 67 -4.76 -5.33 -5.14
N VAL A 68 -4.14 -4.43 -4.35
CA VAL A 68 -2.95 -3.66 -4.78
C VAL A 68 -1.81 -4.58 -5.17
N LEU A 69 -1.53 -5.58 -4.34
CA LEU A 69 -0.50 -6.58 -4.60
C LEU A 69 -0.78 -7.36 -5.90
N ALA A 70 -2.02 -7.79 -6.12
CA ALA A 70 -2.40 -8.49 -7.35
C ALA A 70 -2.17 -7.64 -8.61
N GLN A 71 -2.46 -6.34 -8.55
CA GLN A 71 -2.15 -5.42 -9.67
C GLN A 71 -0.63 -5.28 -9.87
N HIS A 72 0.15 -5.23 -8.78
CA HIS A 72 1.60 -5.15 -8.84
C HIS A 72 2.23 -6.40 -9.47
N LEU A 73 1.80 -7.59 -9.02
CA LEU A 73 2.25 -8.88 -9.55
C LEU A 73 1.88 -9.08 -11.03
N ARG A 74 0.77 -8.48 -11.51
CA ARG A 74 0.44 -8.47 -12.94
C ARG A 74 1.46 -7.69 -13.78
N VAL A 75 2.12 -6.70 -13.20
CA VAL A 75 3.12 -5.90 -13.89
C VAL A 75 4.49 -6.56 -13.84
N CYS A 76 4.98 -6.99 -12.67
CA CYS A 76 6.34 -7.56 -12.55
C CYS A 76 6.44 -9.10 -12.50
N GLY A 77 5.32 -9.82 -12.59
CA GLY A 77 5.25 -11.28 -12.59
C GLY A 77 5.14 -11.87 -11.17
N ASN A 78 4.71 -13.13 -11.07
CA ASN A 78 4.54 -13.81 -9.79
C ASN A 78 5.86 -14.41 -9.27
N THR A 79 6.76 -13.54 -8.78
CA THR A 79 8.08 -13.92 -8.26
C THR A 79 8.30 -13.37 -6.85
N TRP A 80 9.17 -14.02 -6.06
CA TRP A 80 9.58 -13.52 -4.74
C TRP A 80 10.13 -12.10 -4.79
N ARG A 81 10.86 -11.75 -5.86
CA ARG A 81 11.37 -10.39 -6.07
C ARG A 81 10.24 -9.39 -6.25
N CYS A 82 9.27 -9.70 -7.10
CA CYS A 82 8.10 -8.83 -7.32
C CYS A 82 7.25 -8.72 -6.04
N LEU A 83 7.07 -9.81 -5.29
CA LEU A 83 6.41 -9.79 -3.98
C LEU A 83 7.13 -8.86 -2.99
N GLY A 84 8.46 -8.97 -2.88
CA GLY A 84 9.28 -8.16 -1.98
C GLY A 84 9.36 -6.67 -2.36
N SER A 85 8.99 -6.32 -3.59
CA SER A 85 8.92 -4.92 -4.06
C SER A 85 7.60 -4.20 -3.72
N TYR A 86 6.68 -4.88 -3.02
CA TYR A 86 5.47 -4.26 -2.48
C TYR A 86 5.85 -3.05 -1.62
N ASN A 87 5.27 -1.88 -1.92
CA ASN A 87 5.59 -0.55 -1.36
C ASN A 87 7.03 -0.02 -1.55
N ALA A 88 8.04 -0.86 -1.77
CA ALA A 88 9.42 -0.44 -2.07
C ALA A 88 9.61 0.04 -3.52
N GLY A 89 8.73 -0.38 -4.44
CA GLY A 89 8.86 -0.10 -5.87
C GLY A 89 9.71 -1.13 -6.60
N PHE A 90 9.52 -1.23 -7.91
CA PHE A 90 10.17 -2.22 -8.76
C PHE A 90 11.11 -1.54 -9.76
N ASP A 91 12.37 -2.00 -9.84
CA ASP A 91 13.32 -1.60 -10.87
C ASP A 91 13.15 -2.47 -12.13
N PRO A 92 12.70 -1.90 -13.27
CA PRO A 92 12.51 -2.64 -14.51
C PRO A 92 13.79 -3.27 -15.08
N SER A 93 14.96 -2.70 -14.78
CA SER A 93 16.26 -3.17 -15.28
C SER A 93 16.71 -4.47 -14.62
N GLN A 94 16.16 -4.78 -13.45
CA GLN A 94 16.47 -5.99 -12.72
C GLN A 94 15.57 -7.16 -13.11
N ARG A 95 14.84 -7.11 -14.25
CA ARG A 95 13.86 -8.14 -14.64
C ARG A 95 14.47 -9.52 -14.85
#